data_AF-A0A951DJG4-F1
#
_entry.id   AF-A0A951DJG4-F1
#
_cell.length_a   1.000
_cell.length_b   1.000
_cell.length_c   1.000
_cell.angle_alpha   90.00
_cell.angle_beta   90.00
_cell.angle_gamma   90.00
#
_symmetry.space_group_name_H-M   'P 1'
#
loop_
_entity.id
_entity.type
_entity.pdbx_description
1 polymer ?
#
loop_
_entity_poly.entity_id
_entity_poly.type
_entity_poly.pdbx_seq_one_letter_code
_entity_poly.pdbx_strand_id
1 'polypeptide(L)'
;MTESYLCSAPREGGSVPRDSWSVCARDYLKPQVELLADRAIVACGAKAEQRLREVGARFLRVGAVAPPGCNRSGVREGWQRIPGYIAECQPRSHA
;
A
#
# COMPACT_ATOMS: atom_id res chain seq x y z
N MET A 1 -2.40 -23.12 7.99
CA MET A 1 -3.60 -22.41 8.49
C MET A 1 -3.42 -20.94 8.18
N THR A 2 -4.33 -20.33 7.42
CA THR A 2 -4.35 -18.89 7.15
C THR A 2 -5.19 -18.24 8.23
N GLU A 3 -4.53 -17.67 9.24
CA GLU A 3 -5.16 -16.87 10.30
C GLU A 3 -5.76 -15.60 9.69
N SER A 4 -6.96 -15.76 9.13
CA SER A 4 -7.71 -14.70 8.47
C SER A 4 -8.68 -14.16 9.49
N TYR A 5 -8.47 -12.95 10.00
CA TYR A 5 -9.51 -12.26 10.77
C TYR A 5 -10.74 -12.14 9.87
N LEU A 6 -11.87 -12.71 10.31
CA LEU A 6 -13.17 -12.46 9.69
C LEU A 6 -13.52 -11.01 9.94
N CYS A 7 -13.03 -10.12 9.07
CA CYS A 7 -13.44 -8.74 9.05
C CYS A 7 -14.85 -8.71 8.47
N SER A 8 -15.85 -9.00 9.30
CA SER A 8 -17.27 -8.83 9.01
C SER A 8 -17.57 -7.34 8.86
N ALA A 9 -17.17 -6.76 7.73
CA ALA A 9 -17.51 -5.40 7.40
C ALA A 9 -19.03 -5.36 7.16
N PRO A 10 -19.81 -4.58 7.95
CA PRO A 10 -21.27 -4.53 7.81
C PRO A 10 -21.70 -3.93 6.47
N ARG A 11 -20.77 -3.30 5.74
CA ARG A 11 -20.97 -2.68 4.44
C ARG A 11 -19.78 -2.99 3.55
N GLU A 12 -20.05 -3.62 2.40
CA GLU A 12 -19.04 -3.85 1.38
C GLU A 12 -18.40 -2.52 0.95
N GLY A 13 -17.08 -2.52 0.78
CA GLY A 13 -16.33 -1.32 0.38
C GLY A 13 -16.25 -0.21 1.44
N GLY A 14 -16.90 -0.37 2.59
CA GLY A 14 -16.91 0.57 3.70
C GLY A 14 -15.54 0.79 4.34
N SER A 15 -15.49 1.74 5.27
CA SER A 15 -14.32 1.96 6.12
C SER A 15 -14.28 0.91 7.23
N VAL A 16 -13.08 0.37 7.47
CA VAL A 16 -12.83 -0.49 8.63
C VAL A 16 -12.66 0.40 9.86
N PRO A 17 -13.25 0.05 11.02
CA PRO A 17 -13.02 0.79 12.26
C PRO A 17 -11.54 0.91 12.59
N ARG A 18 -11.13 2.07 13.14
CA ARG A 18 -9.73 2.36 13.42
C ARG A 18 -9.08 1.33 14.33
N ASP A 19 -9.79 0.86 15.35
CA ASP A 19 -9.24 -0.09 16.32
C ASP A 19 -8.91 -1.43 15.66
N SER A 20 -9.85 -1.98 14.89
CA SER A 20 -9.63 -3.20 14.11
C SER A 20 -8.50 -3.03 13.09
N TRP A 21 -8.48 -1.90 12.39
CA TRP A 21 -7.44 -1.59 11.43
C TRP A 21 -6.05 -1.49 12.10
N SER A 22 -5.95 -0.85 13.26
CA SER A 22 -4.68 -0.64 13.96
C SER A 22 -4.01 -1.96 14.38
N VAL A 23 -4.80 -2.94 14.82
CA VAL A 23 -4.33 -4.28 15.16
C VAL A 23 -3.81 -4.98 13.90
N CYS A 24 -4.58 -4.98 12.81
CA CYS A 24 -4.16 -5.55 11.54
C CYS A 24 -2.88 -4.89 10.99
N ALA A 25 -2.77 -3.57 11.12
CA ALA A 25 -1.62 -2.82 10.66
C ALA A 25 -0.36 -3.18 11.45
N ARG A 26 -0.46 -3.28 12.77
CA ARG A 26 0.63 -3.64 13.67
C ARG A 26 1.08 -5.09 13.48
N ASP A 27 0.13 -6.02 13.46
CA ASP A 27 0.44 -7.45 13.54
C ASP A 27 0.77 -8.07 12.18
N TYR A 28 0.30 -7.49 11.07
CA TYR A 28 0.49 -8.04 9.73
C TYR A 28 1.15 -7.06 8.76
N LEU A 29 0.56 -5.88 8.54
CA LEU A 29 1.05 -5.00 7.48
C LEU A 29 2.47 -4.50 7.76
N LYS A 30 2.74 -4.04 8.98
CA LYS A 30 4.05 -3.50 9.35
C LYS A 30 5.17 -4.54 9.18
N PRO A 31 5.09 -5.77 9.73
CA PRO A 31 6.09 -6.80 9.48
C PRO A 31 6.27 -7.13 7.99
N GLN A 32 5.18 -7.19 7.21
CA GLN A 32 5.25 -7.47 5.77
C GLN A 32 5.99 -6.38 5.00
N VAL A 33 5.76 -5.11 5.37
CA VAL A 33 6.42 -3.96 4.74
C VAL A 33 7.89 -3.88 5.17
N GLU A 34 8.21 -4.18 6.43
CA GLU A 34 9.59 -4.22 6.92
C GLU A 34 10.42 -5.29 6.22
N LEU A 35 9.84 -6.46 5.91
CA LEU A 35 10.49 -7.51 5.11
C LEU A 35 10.82 -7.07 3.67
N LEU A 36 10.18 -6.00 3.18
CA LEU A 36 10.35 -5.45 1.83
C LEU A 36 10.96 -4.04 1.87
N ALA A 37 11.61 -3.66 2.97
CA ALA A 37 12.15 -2.31 3.16
C ALA A 37 13.26 -1.95 2.13
N ASP A 38 13.91 -2.95 1.54
CA ASP A 38 14.89 -2.81 0.45
C ASP A 38 14.24 -2.74 -0.94
N ARG A 39 12.91 -2.82 -1.03
CA ARG A 39 12.17 -2.83 -2.30
C ARG A 39 11.38 -1.57 -2.50
N ALA A 40 11.06 -1.30 -3.77
CA ALA A 40 10.14 -0.24 -4.14
C ALA A 40 8.71 -0.61 -3.73
N ILE A 41 8.17 0.08 -2.72
CA ILE A 41 6.78 -0.03 -2.32
C ILE A 41 5.97 1.08 -3.01
N VAL A 42 4.87 0.70 -3.68
CA VAL A 42 3.99 1.65 -4.39
C VAL A 42 2.58 1.59 -3.80
N ALA A 43 2.10 2.74 -3.33
CA ALA A 43 0.77 2.89 -2.77
C ALA A 43 -0.24 3.31 -3.86
N CYS A 44 -1.08 2.37 -4.28
CA CYS A 44 -2.09 2.60 -5.32
C CYS A 44 -3.41 3.09 -4.71
N GLY A 45 -3.65 4.40 -4.74
CA GLY A 45 -4.87 5.04 -4.24
C GLY A 45 -4.85 5.42 -2.76
N ALA A 46 -5.88 6.17 -2.35
CA ALA A 46 -5.91 6.85 -1.05
C ALA A 46 -5.92 5.89 0.16
N LYS A 47 -6.65 4.76 0.07
CA LYS A 47 -6.68 3.78 1.17
C LYS A 47 -5.29 3.15 1.37
N ALA A 48 -4.59 2.77 0.30
CA ALA A 48 -3.25 2.19 0.39
C ALA A 48 -2.25 3.22 0.95
N GLU A 49 -2.29 4.46 0.46
CA GLU A 49 -1.47 5.57 0.96
C GLU A 49 -1.67 5.79 2.46
N GLN A 50 -2.91 5.91 2.92
CA GLN A 50 -3.21 6.13 4.34
C GLN A 50 -2.63 4.98 5.19
N ARG A 51 -2.89 3.74 4.79
CA ARG A 51 -2.44 2.55 5.53
C ARG A 51 -0.92 2.46 5.64
N LEU A 52 -0.20 2.78 4.57
CA LEU A 52 1.27 2.77 4.55
C LEU A 52 1.87 3.93 5.36
N ARG A 53 1.22 5.09 5.40
CA ARG A 53 1.62 6.19 6.28
C ARG A 53 1.55 5.81 7.75
N GLU A 54 0.47 5.14 8.15
CA GLU A 54 0.25 4.77 9.55
C GLU A 54 1.29 3.78 10.08
N VAL A 55 1.89 2.96 9.20
CA VAL A 55 2.99 2.04 9.57
C VAL A 55 4.39 2.63 9.33
N GLY A 56 4.49 3.89 8.87
CA GLY A 56 5.77 4.57 8.67
C GLY A 56 6.60 4.08 7.49
N ALA A 57 5.98 3.47 6.48
CA ALA A 57 6.68 2.92 5.32
C ALA A 57 7.19 4.03 4.37
N ARG A 58 8.33 3.79 3.72
CA ARG A 58 8.74 4.55 2.52
C ARG A 58 8.02 3.99 1.30
N PHE A 59 7.31 4.83 0.55
CA PHE A 59 6.57 4.41 -0.64
C PHE A 59 6.37 5.54 -1.66
N LEU A 60 6.10 5.18 -2.91
CA LEU A 60 5.58 6.09 -3.93
C LEU A 60 4.06 6.05 -3.98
N ARG A 61 3.39 7.19 -3.84
CA ARG A 61 1.94 7.31 -4.04
C ARG A 61 1.60 7.45 -5.52
N VAL A 62 0.66 6.63 -6.00
CA VAL A 62 0.06 6.75 -7.34
C VAL A 62 -1.46 6.61 -7.28
N GLY A 63 -2.14 6.92 -8.39
CA GLY A 63 -3.59 6.69 -8.49
C GLY A 63 -3.95 5.20 -8.44
N ALA A 64 -5.20 4.92 -8.06
CA ALA A 64 -5.69 3.54 -7.94
C ALA A 64 -5.63 2.81 -9.28
N VAL A 65 -5.24 1.54 -9.26
CA VAL A 65 -5.16 0.68 -10.46
C VAL A 65 -6.53 0.15 -10.90
N ALA A 66 -7.51 0.14 -9.99
CA ALA A 66 -8.85 -0.40 -10.22
C ALA A 66 -9.93 0.70 -10.16
N PRO A 67 -11.10 0.46 -10.81
CA PRO A 67 -12.24 1.37 -10.74
C PRO A 67 -12.78 1.57 -9.31
N PRO A 68 -13.45 2.71 -9.03
CA PRO A 68 -13.62 3.85 -9.94
C PRO A 68 -12.38 4.76 -9.99
N GLY A 69 -11.39 4.54 -9.11
CA GLY A 69 -10.26 5.45 -8.93
C GLY A 69 -9.34 5.55 -10.15
N CYS A 70 -9.20 4.48 -10.94
CA CYS A 70 -8.39 4.50 -12.17
C CYS A 70 -8.93 5.41 -13.28
N ASN A 71 -10.20 5.82 -13.20
CA ASN A 71 -10.86 6.62 -14.24
C ASN A 71 -10.69 8.13 -14.04
N ARG A 72 -10.03 8.56 -12.96
CA ARG A 72 -9.76 9.98 -12.72
C ARG A 72 -8.65 10.46 -13.67
N SER A 73 -8.76 11.70 -14.13
CA SER A 73 -7.72 12.32 -14.95
C SER A 73 -6.38 12.37 -14.20
N GLY A 74 -5.27 12.21 -14.93
CA GLY A 74 -3.93 12.27 -14.34
C GLY A 74 -3.46 10.99 -13.64
N VAL A 75 -4.31 9.96 -13.49
CA VAL A 75 -3.94 8.73 -12.78
C VAL A 75 -2.90 7.91 -13.55
N ARG A 76 -3.06 7.80 -14.87
CA ARG A 76 -2.16 7.01 -15.72
C ARG A 76 -0.77 7.64 -15.81
N GLU A 77 -0.72 8.96 -15.89
CA GLU A 77 0.48 9.77 -15.88
C GLU A 77 1.26 9.56 -14.57
N GLY A 78 0.55 9.44 -13.45
CA GLY A 78 1.16 9.07 -12.16
C GLY A 78 1.89 7.72 -12.19
N TRP A 79 1.41 6.74 -12.95
CA TRP A 79 2.06 5.42 -13.07
C TRP A 79 3.39 5.48 -13.83
N GLN A 80 3.58 6.46 -14.70
CA GLN A 80 4.84 6.63 -15.46
C GLN A 80 6.04 6.93 -14.56
N ARG A 81 5.81 7.33 -13.30
CA ARG A 81 6.87 7.56 -12.30
C ARG A 81 7.39 6.28 -11.65
N ILE A 82 6.65 5.17 -11.77
CA ILE A 82 6.98 3.90 -11.10
C ILE A 82 8.34 3.36 -11.53
N PRO A 83 8.70 3.29 -12.84
CA PRO A 83 10.00 2.77 -13.26
C PRO A 83 11.19 3.55 -12.66
N GLY A 84 11.10 4.89 -12.62
CA GLY A 84 12.13 5.73 -12.01
C GLY A 84 12.29 5.47 -10.52
N TYR A 85 11.18 5.38 -9.80
CA TYR A 85 11.19 5.05 -8.37
C TYR A 85 11.74 3.65 -8.07
N ILE A 86 11.46 2.66 -8.93
CA ILE A 86 12.05 1.32 -8.81
C ILE A 86 13.57 1.40 -8.94
N ALA A 87 14.08 2.12 -9.94
CA ALA A 87 15.53 2.29 -10.13
C ALA A 87 16.20 2.98 -8.93
N GLU A 88 15.54 3.95 -8.30
CA GLU A 88 16.03 4.63 -7.08
C GLU A 88 16.09 3.71 -5.85
N CYS A 89 15.24 2.68 -5.79
CA CYS A 89 15.12 1.79 -4.63
C CYS A 89 15.93 0.50 -4.76
N GLN A 90 16.46 0.15 -5.94
CA GLN A 90 17.25 -1.06 -6.10
C GLN A 90 18.51 -0.98 -5.21
N PRO A 91 18.77 -2.00 -4.36
CA PRO A 91 20.03 -2.07 -3.65
C PRO A 91 21.15 -2.11 -4.69
N ARG A 92 22.19 -1.29 -4.48
CA ARG A 92 23.43 -1.42 -5.27
C ARG A 92 23.89 -2.86 -5.12
N SER A 93 23.85 -3.63 -6.22
CA SER A 93 24.29 -5.01 -6.23
C SER A 93 25.62 -5.12 -5.49
N HIS A 94 25.66 -5.90 -4.41
CA HIS A 94 26.92 -6.30 -3.82
C HIS A 94 27.67 -7.09 -4.91
N ALA A 95 28.70 -6.46 -5.45
CA ALA A 95 29.73 -7.11 -6.25
C ALA A 95 30.55 -8.06 -5.37
#